data_AF-A0A4Z0E4P2-F1
#
_entry.id   AF-A0A4Z0E4P2-F1
#
_cell.length_a   1.000
_cell.length_b   1.000
_cell.length_c   1.000
_cell.angle_alpha   90.00
_cell.angle_beta   90.00
_cell.angle_gamma   90.00
#
_symmetry.space_group_name_H-M   'P 1'
#
loop_
_entity.id
_entity.type
_entity.pdbx_description
1 polymer ?
#
loop_
_entity_poly.entity_id
_entity_poly.type
_entity_poly.pdbx_seq_one_letter_code
_entity_poly.pdbx_strand_id
1 'polypeptide(L)'
;MHALRPIRRPVPLAVTPLSRGMIGRTVLALAGFLAVTLFALPLMAAGTTLRLRGDVTARGDTLSFGDLVEGAPADLAARALFRAPALGAVGTIQARRIIEAAASLGLTGIETGGRLQVTVQRAARRVGATEIEAALKRALETGYGLDPKSLSVRLDGDAPMLLAPLDLDGQAAAVDVTYDPRTRRVAGLVVLGERQASLRVAGVAVETREVAVLTRSLNRGEAVASADLTVERRPRDGVPNDVQGAPTLVVGQVAQRPLSAGAVLRSGDVAPPDLVARGDSVAIVFETAGVSLSLRGIANESGRLGASVSVMNAASKKVLQAVVIAPGRVSVGPVPQPQPILQASAAP
;
A
#
# COMPACT_ATOMS: atom_id res chain seq x y z
N MET A 1 80.40 11.49 -49.59
CA MET A 1 81.35 12.05 -48.60
C MET A 1 80.67 13.24 -47.94
N HIS A 2 80.47 13.16 -46.62
CA HIS A 2 79.72 14.14 -45.81
C HIS A 2 80.50 15.45 -45.63
N ALA A 3 79.84 16.59 -45.83
CA ALA A 3 80.31 17.88 -45.36
C ALA A 3 79.45 18.31 -44.15
N LEU A 4 80.06 18.30 -42.97
CA LEU A 4 79.47 18.73 -41.70
C LEU A 4 79.19 20.24 -41.74
N ARG A 5 77.95 20.65 -41.44
CA ARG A 5 77.54 22.05 -41.31
C ARG A 5 77.71 22.51 -39.84
N PRO A 6 78.32 23.67 -39.58
CA PRO A 6 78.69 24.09 -38.23
C PRO A 6 77.51 24.59 -37.39
N ILE A 7 77.55 24.26 -36.10
CA ILE A 7 76.59 24.68 -35.06
C ILE A 7 76.75 26.20 -34.80
N ARG A 8 75.69 26.99 -35.04
CA ARG A 8 75.62 28.40 -34.62
C ARG A 8 75.14 28.50 -33.17
N ARG A 9 75.86 29.25 -32.33
CA ARG A 9 75.47 29.60 -30.95
C ARG A 9 74.25 30.53 -30.96
N PRO A 10 73.32 30.42 -29.99
CA PRO A 10 72.19 31.34 -29.86
C PRO A 10 72.65 32.72 -29.34
N VAL A 11 72.09 33.78 -29.93
CA VAL A 11 72.21 35.18 -29.49
C VAL A 11 71.21 35.42 -28.34
N PRO A 12 71.56 36.14 -27.26
CA PRO A 12 70.60 36.44 -26.20
C PRO A 12 69.54 37.45 -26.68
N LEU A 13 68.27 37.16 -26.39
CA LEU A 13 67.15 38.08 -26.61
C LEU A 13 67.24 39.24 -25.61
N ALA A 14 67.40 40.47 -26.11
CA ALA A 14 67.33 41.68 -25.31
C ALA A 14 65.86 42.00 -24.98
N VAL A 15 65.49 41.93 -23.70
CA VAL A 15 64.17 42.36 -23.22
C VAL A 15 64.22 43.86 -22.97
N THR A 16 63.47 44.63 -23.77
CA THR A 16 63.28 46.07 -23.57
C THR A 16 62.35 46.34 -22.39
N PRO A 17 62.68 47.27 -21.47
CA PRO A 17 61.80 47.58 -20.34
C PRO A 17 60.56 48.37 -20.79
N LEU A 18 59.42 48.08 -20.15
CA LEU A 18 58.15 48.76 -20.38
C LEU A 18 58.27 50.27 -20.19
N SER A 19 57.93 51.05 -21.23
CA SER A 19 57.96 52.51 -21.15
C SER A 19 56.76 53.04 -20.37
N ARG A 20 56.97 54.14 -19.62
CA ARG A 20 55.93 54.80 -18.80
C ARG A 20 54.66 55.19 -19.60
N GLY A 21 54.79 55.41 -20.90
CA GLY A 21 53.66 55.69 -21.79
C GLY A 21 52.74 54.49 -22.05
N MET A 22 53.27 53.26 -21.95
CA MET A 22 52.48 52.04 -22.13
C MET A 22 51.61 51.76 -20.89
N ILE A 23 52.14 52.04 -19.69
CA ILE A 23 51.40 51.91 -18.41
C ILE A 23 50.26 52.94 -18.32
N GLY A 24 50.49 54.18 -18.76
CA GLY A 24 49.43 55.19 -18.78
C GLY A 24 48.25 54.82 -19.69
N ARG A 25 48.54 54.25 -20.87
CA ARG A 25 47.50 53.83 -21.83
C ARG A 25 46.72 52.62 -21.37
N THR A 26 47.36 51.65 -20.71
CA THR A 26 46.66 50.48 -20.17
C THR A 26 45.77 50.85 -18.98
N VAL A 27 46.21 51.75 -18.09
CA VAL A 27 45.39 52.25 -16.98
C VAL A 27 44.17 53.02 -17.50
N LEU A 28 44.35 53.87 -18.51
CA LEU A 28 43.24 54.66 -19.07
C LEU A 28 42.25 53.80 -19.87
N ALA A 29 42.73 52.75 -20.55
CA ALA A 29 41.87 51.76 -21.19
C ALA A 29 41.09 50.92 -20.17
N LEU A 30 41.72 50.53 -19.06
CA LEU A 30 41.06 49.78 -17.98
C LEU A 30 40.02 50.64 -17.26
N ALA A 31 40.31 51.93 -17.01
CA ALA A 31 39.37 52.87 -16.42
C ALA A 31 38.18 53.16 -17.35
N GLY A 32 38.41 53.26 -18.66
CA GLY A 32 37.34 53.37 -19.66
C GLY A 32 36.47 52.12 -19.70
N PHE A 33 37.07 50.92 -19.65
CA PHE A 33 36.33 49.67 -19.59
C PHE A 33 35.54 49.51 -18.27
N LEU A 34 36.12 49.94 -17.15
CA LEU A 34 35.46 49.98 -15.85
C LEU A 34 34.28 50.97 -15.84
N ALA A 35 34.45 52.15 -16.46
CA ALA A 35 33.39 53.14 -16.57
C ALA A 35 32.26 52.66 -17.47
N VAL A 36 32.57 52.05 -18.62
CA VAL A 36 31.56 51.44 -19.51
C VAL A 36 30.85 50.27 -18.84
N THR A 37 31.56 49.44 -18.07
CA THR A 37 30.92 48.35 -17.32
C THR A 37 30.06 48.87 -16.17
N LEU A 38 30.51 49.86 -15.39
CA LEU A 38 29.68 50.52 -14.35
C LEU A 38 28.45 51.24 -14.93
N PHE A 39 28.55 51.81 -16.14
CA PHE A 39 27.43 52.49 -16.78
C PHE A 39 26.49 51.55 -17.56
N ALA A 40 26.95 50.34 -17.93
CA ALA A 40 26.15 49.31 -18.59
C ALA A 40 25.48 48.33 -17.62
N LEU A 41 25.96 48.23 -16.37
CA LEU A 41 25.37 47.41 -15.31
C LEU A 41 23.88 47.70 -15.00
N PRO A 42 23.36 48.95 -15.05
CA PRO A 42 21.94 49.18 -14.77
C PRO A 42 21.02 48.83 -15.96
N LEU A 43 21.55 48.57 -17.16
CA LEU A 43 20.74 48.17 -18.33
C LEU A 43 20.49 46.65 -18.38
N MET A 44 21.24 45.87 -17.60
CA MET A 44 21.05 44.43 -17.41
C MET A 44 20.17 44.09 -16.21
N ALA A 45 19.59 45.10 -15.54
CA ALA A 45 18.37 44.92 -14.78
C ALA A 45 17.23 44.73 -15.81
N ALA A 46 17.21 43.55 -16.43
CA ALA A 46 16.13 43.12 -17.30
C ALA A 46 14.82 43.35 -16.55
N GLY A 47 14.04 44.34 -17.03
CA GLY A 47 12.71 44.60 -16.53
C GLY A 47 11.96 43.28 -16.56
N THR A 48 11.53 42.83 -15.39
CA THR A 48 10.76 41.59 -15.27
C THR A 48 9.44 41.85 -16.00
N THR A 49 9.33 41.40 -17.25
CA THR A 49 8.12 41.65 -18.04
C THR A 49 6.98 40.88 -17.39
N LEU A 50 6.00 41.63 -16.89
CA LEU A 50 4.83 41.07 -16.25
C LEU A 50 3.98 40.38 -17.31
N ARG A 51 3.89 39.05 -17.27
CA ARG A 51 3.19 38.27 -18.29
C ARG A 51 2.02 37.49 -17.70
N LEU A 52 0.87 37.53 -18.37
CA LEU A 52 -0.32 36.80 -17.92
C LEU A 52 -0.21 35.29 -18.19
N ARG A 53 -0.45 34.47 -17.16
CA ARG A 53 -0.57 33.01 -17.29
C ARG A 53 -1.90 32.63 -17.96
N GLY A 54 -1.93 31.55 -18.75
CA GLY A 54 -3.12 31.11 -19.49
C GLY A 54 -4.01 30.15 -18.70
N ASP A 55 -3.37 29.16 -18.08
CA ASP A 55 -3.95 28.13 -17.25
C ASP A 55 -3.33 28.22 -15.85
N VAL A 56 -4.19 28.31 -14.83
CA VAL A 56 -3.76 28.51 -13.44
C VAL A 56 -4.44 27.48 -12.56
N THR A 57 -3.64 26.75 -11.78
CA THR A 57 -4.16 25.81 -10.78
C THR A 57 -4.22 26.49 -9.43
N ALA A 58 -5.42 26.68 -8.89
CA ALA A 58 -5.64 27.26 -7.57
C ALA A 58 -5.26 26.25 -6.47
N ARG A 59 -4.42 26.67 -5.52
CA ARG A 59 -4.07 25.92 -4.31
C ARG A 59 -5.07 26.16 -3.18
N GLY A 60 -5.26 27.44 -2.82
CA GLY A 60 -6.17 27.87 -1.75
C GLY A 60 -7.54 28.37 -2.20
N ASP A 61 -8.28 28.97 -1.26
CA ASP A 61 -9.58 29.61 -1.51
C ASP A 61 -9.46 30.94 -2.27
N THR A 62 -8.26 31.50 -2.35
CA THR A 62 -7.96 32.77 -3.02
C THR A 62 -6.82 32.60 -4.01
N LEU A 63 -6.95 33.28 -5.15
CA LEU A 63 -5.92 33.40 -6.16
C LEU A 63 -5.06 34.63 -5.86
N SER A 64 -3.76 34.41 -5.75
CA SER A 64 -2.80 35.49 -5.55
C SER A 64 -2.35 36.09 -6.88
N PHE A 65 -1.77 37.29 -6.84
CA PHE A 65 -1.24 37.92 -8.06
C PHE A 65 -0.11 37.09 -8.71
N GLY A 66 0.76 36.48 -7.90
CA GLY A 66 1.84 35.61 -8.39
C GLY A 66 1.34 34.34 -9.08
N ASP A 67 0.12 33.88 -8.75
CA ASP A 67 -0.52 32.74 -9.43
C ASP A 67 -1.04 33.11 -10.82
N LEU A 68 -1.36 34.39 -11.07
CA LEU A 68 -1.97 34.86 -12.33
C LEU A 68 -0.94 35.53 -13.26
N VAL A 69 0.08 36.17 -12.71
CA VAL A 69 1.06 36.96 -13.47
C VAL A 69 2.48 36.49 -13.15
N GLU A 70 3.18 36.06 -14.20
CA GLU A 70 4.60 35.72 -14.16
C GLU A 70 5.44 37.01 -14.12
N GLY A 71 6.52 37.01 -13.33
CA GLY A 71 7.36 38.19 -13.12
C GLY A 71 6.85 39.16 -12.06
N ALA A 72 5.85 38.77 -11.27
CA ALA A 72 5.36 39.57 -10.16
C ALA A 72 6.44 39.83 -9.09
N PRO A 73 6.58 41.06 -8.56
CA PRO A 73 7.50 41.33 -7.45
C PRO A 73 7.08 40.56 -6.19
N ALA A 74 8.06 40.06 -5.43
CA ALA A 74 7.84 39.16 -4.29
C ALA A 74 6.86 39.73 -3.24
N ASP A 75 6.87 41.05 -3.04
CA ASP A 75 6.02 41.74 -2.05
C ASP A 75 4.54 41.73 -2.43
N LEU A 76 4.22 41.72 -3.73
CA LEU A 76 2.84 41.73 -4.25
C LEU A 76 2.39 40.34 -4.71
N ALA A 77 3.31 39.40 -4.89
CA ALA A 77 3.02 38.04 -5.37
C ALA A 77 2.02 37.30 -4.46
N ALA A 78 2.13 37.45 -3.14
CA ALA A 78 1.25 36.79 -2.16
C ALA A 78 -0.11 37.49 -1.96
N ARG A 79 -0.35 38.66 -2.57
CA ARG A 79 -1.59 39.41 -2.35
C ARG A 79 -2.76 38.73 -3.05
N ALA A 80 -3.79 38.39 -2.29
CA ALA A 80 -5.03 37.83 -2.81
C ALA A 80 -5.80 38.85 -3.66
N LEU A 81 -6.17 38.46 -4.88
CA LEU A 81 -6.92 39.30 -5.82
C LEU A 81 -8.35 38.79 -6.07
N PHE A 82 -8.49 37.49 -6.30
CA PHE A 82 -9.76 36.87 -6.67
C PHE A 82 -10.06 35.67 -5.77
N ARG A 83 -11.34 35.32 -5.63
CA ARG A 83 -11.72 34.04 -5.02
C ARG A 83 -11.57 32.91 -6.03
N ALA A 84 -11.01 31.80 -5.59
CA ALA A 84 -10.90 30.59 -6.38
C ALA A 84 -12.28 29.93 -6.58
N PRO A 85 -12.47 29.17 -7.68
CA PRO A 85 -13.67 28.34 -7.85
C PRO A 85 -13.75 27.23 -6.79
N ALA A 86 -14.89 26.53 -6.75
CA ALA A 86 -15.08 25.38 -5.86
C ALA A 86 -14.05 24.27 -6.14
N LEU A 87 -13.77 23.44 -5.14
CA LEU A 87 -12.86 22.29 -5.26
C LEU A 87 -13.31 21.37 -6.41
N GLY A 88 -12.41 21.11 -7.36
CA GLY A 88 -12.69 20.28 -8.54
C GLY A 88 -13.40 21.02 -9.68
N ALA A 89 -13.74 22.30 -9.52
CA ALA A 89 -14.41 23.10 -10.54
C ALA A 89 -13.41 23.92 -11.37
N VAL A 90 -13.87 24.32 -12.56
CA VAL A 90 -13.16 25.21 -13.47
C VAL A 90 -13.91 26.53 -13.54
N GLY A 91 -13.20 27.63 -13.35
CA GLY A 91 -13.68 29.00 -13.50
C GLY A 91 -12.88 29.75 -14.56
N THR A 92 -13.44 30.84 -15.07
CA THR A 92 -12.79 31.71 -16.06
C THR A 92 -12.73 33.14 -15.56
N ILE A 93 -11.58 33.80 -15.69
CA ILE A 93 -11.38 35.21 -15.33
C ILE A 93 -10.98 35.99 -16.58
N GLN A 94 -11.68 37.09 -16.86
CA GLN A 94 -11.36 37.94 -18.01
C GLN A 94 -10.06 38.70 -17.78
N ALA A 95 -9.20 38.79 -18.81
CA ALA A 95 -7.91 39.47 -18.73
C ALA A 95 -8.05 40.96 -18.35
N ARG A 96 -9.11 41.63 -18.82
CA ARG A 96 -9.42 43.03 -18.46
C ARG A 96 -9.53 43.22 -16.95
N ARG A 97 -10.24 42.31 -16.28
CA ARG A 97 -10.46 42.36 -14.83
C ARG A 97 -9.17 42.15 -14.04
N ILE A 98 -8.25 41.33 -14.57
CA ILE A 98 -6.93 41.10 -13.98
C ILE A 98 -6.06 42.36 -14.12
N ILE A 99 -6.10 43.03 -15.28
CA ILE A 99 -5.40 44.30 -15.51
C ILE A 99 -5.93 45.40 -14.60
N GLU A 100 -7.25 45.53 -14.45
CA GLU A 100 -7.87 46.50 -13.52
C GLU A 100 -7.44 46.24 -12.07
N ALA A 101 -7.46 44.98 -11.65
CA ALA A 101 -7.00 44.60 -10.32
C ALA A 101 -5.50 44.89 -10.11
N ALA A 102 -4.66 44.66 -11.10
CA ALA A 102 -3.23 44.97 -11.03
C ALA A 102 -2.95 46.48 -11.04
N ALA A 103 -3.70 47.24 -11.83
CA ALA A 103 -3.60 48.70 -11.86
C ALA A 103 -3.95 49.30 -10.49
N SER A 104 -4.91 48.71 -9.76
CA SER A 104 -5.23 49.12 -8.39
C SER A 104 -4.08 48.91 -7.39
N LEU A 105 -3.13 48.04 -7.71
CA LEU A 105 -1.90 47.79 -6.94
C LEU A 105 -0.70 48.61 -7.45
N GLY A 106 -0.89 49.51 -8.42
CA GLY A 106 0.17 50.32 -9.01
C GLY A 106 1.05 49.60 -10.03
N LEU A 107 0.66 48.41 -10.48
CA LEU A 107 1.39 47.64 -11.49
C LEU A 107 0.77 47.86 -12.87
N THR A 108 1.58 48.38 -13.79
CA THR A 108 1.20 48.69 -15.17
C THR A 108 2.08 47.95 -16.17
N GLY A 109 1.55 47.63 -17.35
CA GLY A 109 2.33 46.99 -18.43
C GLY A 109 2.30 45.46 -18.41
N ILE A 110 1.18 44.85 -18.01
CA ILE A 110 1.01 43.40 -18.10
C ILE A 110 0.80 42.97 -19.55
N GLU A 111 1.69 42.13 -20.07
CA GLU A 111 1.56 41.52 -21.39
C GLU A 111 0.57 40.36 -21.34
N THR A 112 -0.58 40.53 -21.99
CA THR A 112 -1.61 39.47 -22.09
C THR A 112 -1.29 38.42 -23.14
N GLY A 113 -0.37 38.70 -24.07
CA GLY A 113 0.00 37.80 -25.16
C GLY A 113 -1.18 37.39 -26.05
N GLY A 114 -2.18 38.26 -26.21
CA GLY A 114 -3.38 38.00 -27.01
C GLY A 114 -4.49 37.22 -26.29
N ARG A 115 -4.32 36.91 -24.99
CA ARG A 115 -5.32 36.17 -24.20
C ARG A 115 -6.43 37.10 -23.70
N LEU A 116 -7.68 36.74 -23.98
CA LEU A 116 -8.86 37.46 -23.51
C LEU A 116 -9.34 36.99 -22.13
N GLN A 117 -9.02 35.73 -21.77
CA GLN A 117 -9.43 35.10 -20.52
C GLN A 117 -8.37 34.11 -20.02
N VAL A 118 -8.37 33.88 -18.71
CA VAL A 118 -7.53 32.93 -17.98
C VAL A 118 -8.44 31.86 -17.40
N THR A 119 -8.12 30.60 -17.67
CA THR A 119 -8.85 29.46 -17.10
C THR A 119 -8.20 29.09 -15.77
N VAL A 120 -8.99 29.08 -14.72
CA VAL A 120 -8.57 28.71 -13.38
C VAL A 120 -9.22 27.38 -13.02
N GLN A 121 -8.41 26.38 -12.69
CA GLN A 121 -8.90 25.11 -12.18
C GLN A 121 -8.47 24.97 -10.72
N ARG A 122 -9.36 24.49 -9.85
CA ARG A 122 -8.99 24.12 -8.49
C ARG A 122 -8.90 22.60 -8.40
N ALA A 123 -7.69 22.06 -8.35
CA ALA A 123 -7.49 20.62 -8.22
C ALA A 123 -8.03 20.13 -6.87
N ALA A 124 -8.62 18.94 -6.85
CA ALA A 124 -9.16 18.33 -5.64
C ALA A 124 -8.83 16.84 -5.59
N ARG A 125 -8.41 16.37 -4.41
CA ARG A 125 -8.32 14.96 -4.07
C ARG A 125 -9.72 14.43 -3.75
N ARG A 126 -10.03 13.25 -4.27
CA ARG A 126 -11.29 12.55 -4.04
C ARG A 126 -11.06 11.43 -3.03
N VAL A 127 -11.62 11.58 -1.84
CA VAL A 127 -11.63 10.52 -0.83
C VAL A 127 -12.94 9.75 -1.00
N GLY A 128 -12.83 8.53 -1.53
CA GLY A 128 -13.97 7.68 -1.81
C GLY A 128 -14.44 6.86 -0.60
N ALA A 129 -15.52 6.10 -0.80
CA ALA A 129 -16.14 5.25 0.23
C ALA A 129 -15.16 4.25 0.88
N THR A 130 -14.18 3.71 0.15
CA THR A 130 -13.19 2.75 0.69
C THR A 130 -12.23 3.40 1.68
N GLU A 131 -11.74 4.61 1.39
CA GLU A 131 -10.91 5.38 2.32
C GLU A 131 -11.71 5.84 3.54
N ILE A 132 -12.97 6.23 3.35
CA ILE A 132 -13.90 6.58 4.43
C ILE A 132 -14.18 5.39 5.34
N GLU A 133 -14.47 4.21 4.76
CA GLU A 133 -14.67 2.97 5.49
C GLU A 133 -13.41 2.61 6.32
N ALA A 134 -12.22 2.72 5.72
CA ALA A 134 -10.96 2.47 6.42
C ALA A 134 -10.72 3.47 7.57
N ALA A 135 -11.13 4.74 7.41
CA ALA A 135 -11.07 5.74 8.48
C ALA A 135 -12.02 5.40 9.63
N LEU A 136 -13.26 5.00 9.34
CA LEU A 136 -14.24 4.57 10.34
C LEU A 136 -13.80 3.29 11.07
N LYS A 137 -13.28 2.29 10.36
CA LYS A 137 -12.78 1.05 10.99
C LYS A 137 -11.68 1.33 12.02
N ARG A 138 -10.72 2.19 11.68
CA ARG A 138 -9.64 2.59 12.60
C ARG A 138 -10.16 3.34 13.83
N ALA A 139 -11.16 4.20 13.64
CA ALA A 139 -11.78 4.92 14.76
C ALA A 139 -12.60 3.96 15.66
N LEU A 140 -13.27 2.97 15.07
CA LEU A 140 -14.01 1.93 15.81
C LEU A 140 -13.07 0.98 16.56
N GLU A 141 -11.90 0.66 15.99
CA GLU A 141 -10.83 -0.08 16.66
C GLU A 141 -10.32 0.69 17.89
N THR A 142 -10.00 1.97 17.71
CA THR A 142 -9.45 2.81 18.78
C THR A 142 -10.47 3.11 19.88
N GLY A 143 -11.72 3.39 19.50
CA GLY A 143 -12.78 3.80 20.45
C GLY A 143 -13.50 2.64 21.13
N TYR A 144 -13.66 1.51 20.45
CA TYR A 144 -14.50 0.38 20.90
C TYR A 144 -13.78 -0.97 20.91
N GLY A 145 -12.50 -1.04 20.50
CA GLY A 145 -11.71 -2.28 20.52
C GLY A 145 -12.14 -3.33 19.49
N LEU A 146 -12.85 -2.91 18.43
CA LEU A 146 -13.31 -3.81 17.37
C LEU A 146 -12.18 -4.13 16.38
N ASP A 147 -12.02 -5.40 16.00
CA ASP A 147 -10.99 -5.79 15.01
C ASP A 147 -11.38 -5.31 13.60
N PRO A 148 -10.59 -4.42 12.96
CA PRO A 148 -10.89 -3.88 11.64
C PRO A 148 -10.97 -4.94 10.54
N LYS A 149 -10.34 -6.11 10.72
CA LYS A 149 -10.40 -7.20 9.73
C LYS A 149 -11.73 -7.93 9.74
N SER A 150 -12.34 -8.05 10.92
CA SER A 150 -13.65 -8.66 11.12
C SER A 150 -14.80 -7.69 10.87
N LEU A 151 -14.51 -6.43 10.58
CA LEU A 151 -15.54 -5.40 10.46
C LEU A 151 -15.71 -4.98 9.00
N SER A 152 -16.96 -4.85 8.57
CA SER A 152 -17.35 -4.17 7.33
C SER A 152 -18.29 -3.03 7.67
N VAL A 153 -18.07 -1.84 7.11
CA VAL A 153 -18.94 -0.69 7.37
C VAL A 153 -19.69 -0.36 6.10
N ARG A 154 -21.01 -0.58 6.13
CA ARG A 154 -21.88 -0.20 5.04
C ARG A 154 -22.40 1.20 5.29
N LEU A 155 -21.97 2.15 4.46
CA LEU A 155 -22.37 3.56 4.55
C LEU A 155 -23.80 3.73 4.03
N ASP A 156 -24.55 4.64 4.65
CA ASP A 156 -25.88 5.04 4.20
C ASP A 156 -25.78 6.03 3.03
N GLY A 157 -26.66 5.89 2.03
CA GLY A 157 -26.73 6.76 0.85
C GLY A 157 -25.98 6.24 -0.38
N ASP A 158 -25.91 7.08 -1.41
CA ASP A 158 -25.08 6.83 -2.60
C ASP A 158 -23.62 7.19 -2.29
N ALA A 159 -22.68 6.45 -2.88
CA ALA A 159 -21.27 6.35 -2.48
C ALA A 159 -20.67 7.70 -2.01
N PRO A 160 -20.55 7.94 -0.68
CA PRO A 160 -20.15 9.25 -0.18
C PRO A 160 -18.73 9.57 -0.63
N MET A 161 -18.54 10.79 -1.11
CA MET A 161 -17.25 11.27 -1.57
C MET A 161 -16.91 12.59 -0.88
N LEU A 162 -15.74 12.63 -0.25
CA LEU A 162 -15.19 13.85 0.32
C LEU A 162 -14.19 14.45 -0.68
N LEU A 163 -14.45 15.69 -1.09
CA LEU A 163 -13.52 16.49 -1.89
C LEU A 163 -12.62 17.29 -0.96
N ALA A 164 -11.31 17.20 -1.16
CA ALA A 164 -10.33 17.96 -0.40
C ALA A 164 -9.30 18.65 -1.32
N PRO A 165 -8.69 19.76 -0.89
CA PRO A 165 -7.55 20.37 -1.57
C PRO A 165 -6.41 19.36 -1.78
N LEU A 166 -5.68 19.49 -2.89
CA LEU A 166 -4.53 18.62 -3.19
C LEU A 166 -3.34 18.86 -2.25
N ASP A 167 -3.24 20.05 -1.66
CA ASP A 167 -2.18 20.44 -0.73
C ASP A 167 -2.31 19.75 0.64
N LEU A 168 -3.43 19.05 0.89
CA LEU A 168 -3.65 18.28 2.11
C LEU A 168 -3.08 16.88 1.97
N ASP A 169 -1.82 16.76 2.34
CA ASP A 169 -1.14 15.48 2.53
C ASP A 169 -1.55 14.87 3.87
N GLY A 170 -2.42 13.86 3.83
CA GLY A 170 -2.89 13.17 5.02
C GLY A 170 -3.80 12.00 4.71
N GLN A 171 -3.98 11.10 5.68
CA GLN A 171 -5.01 10.08 5.62
C GLN A 171 -6.30 10.65 6.21
N ALA A 172 -7.45 10.31 5.62
CA ALA A 172 -8.73 10.66 6.21
C ALA A 172 -8.85 10.02 7.61
N ALA A 173 -9.33 10.79 8.58
CA ALA A 173 -9.55 10.35 9.95
C ALA A 173 -11.02 10.53 10.31
N ALA A 174 -11.60 9.57 11.02
CA ALA A 174 -12.96 9.70 11.54
C ALA A 174 -12.90 10.21 12.98
N VAL A 175 -13.59 11.31 13.24
CA VAL A 175 -13.67 12.01 14.53
C VAL A 175 -15.12 11.98 15.01
N ASP A 176 -15.33 12.08 16.32
CA ASP A 176 -16.66 12.04 16.97
C ASP A 176 -17.47 10.80 16.56
N VAL A 177 -16.80 9.66 16.45
CA VAL A 177 -17.43 8.40 16.05
C VAL A 177 -18.28 7.86 17.19
N THR A 178 -19.57 7.70 16.92
CA THR A 178 -20.55 7.08 17.81
C THR A 178 -20.96 5.74 17.22
N TYR A 179 -20.87 4.68 18.04
CA TYR A 179 -21.30 3.34 17.68
C TYR A 179 -22.32 2.81 18.70
N ASP A 180 -23.45 2.33 18.20
CA ASP A 180 -24.47 1.63 18.99
C ASP A 180 -24.41 0.12 18.69
N PRO A 181 -23.97 -0.74 19.64
CA PRO A 181 -23.88 -2.18 19.43
C PRO A 181 -25.23 -2.89 19.21
N ARG A 182 -26.36 -2.34 19.69
CA ARG A 182 -27.68 -2.99 19.55
C ARG A 182 -28.21 -2.86 18.14
N THR A 183 -28.12 -1.65 17.58
CA THR A 183 -28.60 -1.35 16.23
C THR A 183 -27.49 -1.47 15.18
N ARG A 184 -26.24 -1.65 15.62
CA ARG A 184 -25.01 -1.65 14.83
C ARG A 184 -24.80 -0.39 14.02
N ARG A 185 -25.47 0.70 14.40
CA ARG A 185 -25.35 1.97 13.71
C ARG A 185 -24.04 2.64 14.10
N VAL A 186 -23.36 3.17 13.09
CA VAL A 186 -22.18 4.01 13.25
C VAL A 186 -22.47 5.36 12.62
N ALA A 187 -22.12 6.42 13.31
CA ALA A 187 -22.12 7.78 12.79
C ALA A 187 -20.82 8.45 13.18
N GLY A 188 -20.26 9.26 12.28
CA GLY A 188 -19.01 9.95 12.54
C GLY A 188 -18.77 11.07 11.55
N LEU A 189 -17.77 11.89 11.85
CA LEU A 189 -17.36 13.00 11.02
C LEU A 189 -15.96 12.69 10.47
N VAL A 190 -15.88 12.45 9.16
CA VAL A 190 -14.62 12.18 8.47
C VAL A 190 -13.97 13.52 8.15
N VAL A 191 -12.72 13.70 8.57
CA VAL A 191 -11.92 14.89 8.33
C VAL A 191 -10.65 14.58 7.55
N LEU A 192 -10.20 15.56 6.77
CA LEU A 192 -8.88 15.58 6.16
C LEU A 192 -8.18 16.91 6.49
N GLY A 193 -6.89 16.85 6.84
CA GLY A 193 -6.04 18.02 7.07
C GLY A 193 -6.56 18.97 8.13
N GLU A 194 -6.58 18.55 9.41
CA GLU A 194 -7.01 19.39 10.54
C GLU A 194 -8.40 20.04 10.34
N ARG A 195 -9.39 19.24 9.88
CA ARG A 195 -10.78 19.64 9.64
C ARG A 195 -11.01 20.63 8.47
N GLN A 196 -10.02 20.85 7.61
CA GLN A 196 -10.20 21.69 6.42
C GLN A 196 -11.20 21.12 5.42
N ALA A 197 -11.30 19.80 5.33
CA ALA A 197 -12.36 19.11 4.62
C ALA A 197 -13.09 18.17 5.60
N SER A 198 -14.41 18.26 5.68
CA SER A 198 -15.20 17.41 6.57
C SER A 198 -16.48 16.89 5.92
N LEU A 199 -16.82 15.63 6.18
CA LEU A 199 -18.04 14.98 5.72
C LEU A 199 -18.65 14.16 6.86
N ARG A 200 -19.92 14.42 7.18
CA ARG A 200 -20.67 13.55 8.09
C ARG A 200 -21.12 12.31 7.35
N VAL A 201 -20.84 11.17 7.94
CA VAL A 201 -21.22 9.86 7.41
C VAL A 201 -21.93 9.06 8.49
N ALA A 202 -22.95 8.33 8.05
CA ALA A 202 -23.67 7.37 8.87
C ALA A 202 -23.71 6.04 8.12
N GLY A 203 -23.87 4.95 8.86
CA GLY A 203 -23.94 3.63 8.29
C GLY A 203 -24.20 2.55 9.33
N VAL A 204 -23.99 1.30 8.92
CA VAL A 204 -24.12 0.12 9.75
C VAL A 204 -22.81 -0.66 9.73
N ALA A 205 -22.26 -0.93 10.91
CA ALA A 205 -21.07 -1.76 11.07
C ALA A 205 -21.50 -3.23 11.20
N VAL A 206 -21.21 -4.03 10.18
CA VAL A 206 -21.52 -5.45 10.15
C VAL A 206 -20.24 -6.23 10.41
N GLU A 207 -20.26 -7.02 11.49
CA GLU A 207 -19.20 -7.98 11.76
C GLU A 207 -19.26 -9.09 10.70
N THR A 208 -18.19 -9.22 9.94
CA THR A 208 -17.97 -10.23 8.91
C THR A 208 -16.94 -11.24 9.38
N ARG A 209 -17.18 -12.51 9.06
CA ARG A 209 -16.22 -13.58 9.25
C ARG A 209 -15.77 -14.09 7.90
N GLU A 210 -14.48 -14.40 7.79
CA GLU A 210 -13.93 -15.12 6.64
C GLU A 210 -14.43 -16.56 6.68
N VAL A 211 -14.96 -17.04 5.57
CA VAL A 211 -15.49 -18.39 5.41
C VAL A 211 -14.86 -19.05 4.20
N ALA A 212 -14.40 -20.30 4.37
CA ALA A 212 -13.92 -21.10 3.26
C ALA A 212 -15.11 -21.68 2.49
N VAL A 213 -15.19 -21.35 1.21
CA VAL A 213 -16.22 -21.81 0.28
C VAL A 213 -15.59 -22.74 -0.75
N LEU A 214 -16.27 -23.84 -1.04
CA LEU A 214 -15.83 -24.79 -2.05
C LEU A 214 -16.10 -24.24 -3.46
N THR A 215 -15.09 -24.26 -4.33
CA THR A 215 -15.24 -23.90 -5.75
C THR A 215 -15.78 -25.05 -6.59
N ARG A 216 -15.60 -26.29 -6.12
CA ARG A 216 -16.10 -27.52 -6.77
C ARG A 216 -16.77 -28.46 -5.77
N SER A 217 -17.58 -29.37 -6.28
CA SER A 217 -18.14 -30.46 -5.47
C SER A 217 -17.08 -31.48 -5.09
N LEU A 218 -17.12 -31.95 -3.85
CA LEU A 218 -16.26 -32.99 -3.30
C LEU A 218 -17.08 -34.19 -2.88
N ASN A 219 -16.61 -35.39 -3.19
CA ASN A 219 -17.21 -36.63 -2.71
C ASN A 219 -16.65 -37.02 -1.34
N ARG A 220 -17.39 -37.89 -0.63
CA ARG A 220 -16.87 -38.51 0.59
C ARG A 220 -15.57 -39.25 0.31
N GLY A 221 -14.54 -39.04 1.13
CA GLY A 221 -13.23 -39.65 0.98
C GLY A 221 -12.26 -38.86 0.09
N GLU A 222 -12.71 -37.75 -0.51
CA GLU A 222 -11.88 -36.90 -1.34
C GLU A 222 -11.12 -35.85 -0.51
N ALA A 223 -9.86 -35.60 -0.87
CA ALA A 223 -9.02 -34.60 -0.21
C ALA A 223 -9.32 -33.19 -0.72
N VAL A 224 -9.36 -32.21 0.19
CA VAL A 224 -9.54 -30.80 -0.12
C VAL A 224 -8.20 -30.22 -0.57
N ALA A 225 -8.11 -29.78 -1.83
CA ALA A 225 -6.94 -29.05 -2.31
C ALA A 225 -7.07 -27.54 -2.03
N SER A 226 -5.94 -26.83 -2.03
CA SER A 226 -5.95 -25.36 -1.87
C SER A 226 -6.68 -24.64 -3.01
N ALA A 227 -6.64 -25.18 -4.23
CA ALA A 227 -7.35 -24.66 -5.40
C ALA A 227 -8.88 -24.84 -5.31
N ASP A 228 -9.34 -25.75 -4.46
CA ASP A 228 -10.76 -26.06 -4.26
C ASP A 228 -11.43 -25.08 -3.28
N LEU A 229 -10.64 -24.23 -2.64
CA LEU A 229 -11.06 -23.31 -1.60
C LEU A 229 -10.94 -21.86 -2.07
N THR A 230 -12.01 -21.10 -1.86
CA THR A 230 -11.97 -19.65 -1.92
C THR A 230 -12.42 -19.06 -0.59
N VAL A 231 -11.82 -17.96 -0.18
CA VAL A 231 -12.19 -17.26 1.06
C VAL A 231 -13.18 -16.16 0.70
N GLU A 232 -14.39 -16.26 1.24
CA GLU A 232 -15.43 -15.25 1.09
C GLU A 232 -15.68 -14.56 2.44
N ARG A 233 -16.02 -13.27 2.42
CA ARG A 233 -16.43 -12.54 3.62
C ARG A 233 -17.94 -12.52 3.71
N ARG A 234 -18.49 -13.15 4.76
CA ARG A 234 -19.93 -13.22 5.00
C ARG A 234 -20.29 -12.54 6.33
N PRO A 235 -21.46 -11.88 6.43
CA PRO A 235 -21.97 -11.37 7.70
C PRO A 235 -22.07 -12.48 8.74
N ARG A 236 -21.61 -12.21 9.97
CA ARG A 236 -21.60 -13.18 11.07
C ARG A 236 -22.98 -13.76 11.39
N ASP A 237 -24.04 -12.97 11.27
CA ASP A 237 -25.41 -13.42 11.59
C ASP A 237 -25.91 -14.57 10.70
N GLY A 238 -25.40 -14.68 9.47
CA GLY A 238 -25.77 -15.73 8.52
C GLY A 238 -24.87 -16.96 8.58
N VAL A 239 -23.82 -16.94 9.41
CA VAL A 239 -22.75 -17.94 9.41
C VAL A 239 -22.71 -18.67 10.76
N PRO A 240 -22.95 -20.00 10.76
CA PRO A 240 -22.78 -20.82 11.96
C PRO A 240 -21.38 -20.73 12.58
N ASN A 241 -21.27 -20.86 13.91
CA ASN A 241 -19.99 -20.70 14.62
C ASN A 241 -18.92 -21.75 14.26
N ASP A 242 -19.36 -22.91 13.76
CA ASP A 242 -18.55 -24.06 13.34
C ASP A 242 -17.94 -23.91 11.93
N VAL A 243 -18.08 -22.74 11.30
CA VAL A 243 -17.51 -22.50 9.97
C VAL A 243 -16.00 -22.27 10.02
N GLN A 244 -15.30 -22.92 9.09
CA GLN A 244 -13.86 -22.82 8.93
C GLN A 244 -13.51 -21.57 8.12
N GLY A 245 -12.77 -20.64 8.73
CA GLY A 245 -12.33 -19.40 8.07
C GLY A 245 -10.92 -19.45 7.50
N ALA A 246 -10.07 -20.35 8.01
CA ALA A 246 -8.68 -20.47 7.59
C ALA A 246 -8.51 -21.66 6.63
N PRO A 247 -8.31 -21.43 5.31
CA PRO A 247 -8.14 -22.51 4.35
C PRO A 247 -6.91 -23.37 4.67
N THR A 248 -5.85 -22.80 5.27
CA THR A 248 -4.63 -23.54 5.65
C THR A 248 -4.88 -24.70 6.62
N LEU A 249 -5.89 -24.60 7.48
CA LEU A 249 -6.25 -25.69 8.40
C LEU A 249 -7.03 -26.81 7.70
N VAL A 250 -7.69 -26.50 6.58
CA VAL A 250 -8.60 -27.41 5.87
C VAL A 250 -7.93 -28.11 4.70
N VAL A 251 -6.92 -27.50 4.08
CA VAL A 251 -6.15 -28.11 2.98
C VAL A 251 -5.51 -29.42 3.44
N GLY A 252 -5.68 -30.47 2.63
CA GLY A 252 -5.19 -31.82 2.91
C GLY A 252 -6.10 -32.65 3.83
N GLN A 253 -7.18 -32.07 4.38
CA GLN A 253 -8.23 -32.85 5.03
C GLN A 253 -9.12 -33.53 3.99
N VAL A 254 -9.86 -34.54 4.44
CA VAL A 254 -10.74 -35.38 3.64
C VAL A 254 -12.20 -35.12 3.99
N ALA A 255 -13.05 -34.99 2.97
CA ALA A 255 -14.48 -34.78 3.14
C ALA A 255 -15.17 -36.02 3.73
N GLN A 256 -15.94 -35.83 4.80
CA GLN A 256 -16.66 -36.90 5.49
C GLN A 256 -18.01 -37.22 4.85
N ARG A 257 -18.54 -36.29 4.06
CA ARG A 257 -19.82 -36.37 3.34
C ARG A 257 -19.68 -35.72 1.96
N PRO A 258 -20.58 -35.98 1.00
CA PRO A 258 -20.60 -35.23 -0.25
C PRO A 258 -20.89 -33.75 0.04
N LEU A 259 -20.08 -32.87 -0.54
CA LEU A 259 -20.20 -31.41 -0.43
C LEU A 259 -20.36 -30.81 -1.82
N SER A 260 -21.29 -29.87 -1.96
CA SER A 260 -21.56 -29.21 -3.24
C SER A 260 -20.64 -28.01 -3.47
N ALA A 261 -20.43 -27.64 -4.74
CA ALA A 261 -19.80 -26.37 -5.08
C ALA A 261 -20.62 -25.19 -4.49
N GLY A 262 -19.94 -24.16 -4.00
CA GLY A 262 -20.54 -23.01 -3.31
C GLY A 262 -20.91 -23.27 -1.84
N ALA A 263 -20.73 -24.50 -1.33
CA ALA A 263 -20.99 -24.80 0.07
C ALA A 263 -19.92 -24.17 0.99
N VAL A 264 -20.36 -23.64 2.12
CA VAL A 264 -19.50 -23.15 3.19
C VAL A 264 -19.00 -24.35 4.01
N LEU A 265 -17.68 -24.47 4.18
CA LEU A 265 -17.06 -25.56 4.91
C LEU A 265 -17.20 -25.38 6.42
N ARG A 266 -17.68 -26.43 7.08
CA ARG A 266 -17.80 -26.51 8.53
C ARG A 266 -16.77 -27.46 9.12
N SER A 267 -16.47 -27.30 10.40
CA SER A 267 -15.51 -28.13 11.13
C SER A 267 -15.86 -29.62 11.13
N GLY A 268 -17.14 -29.98 11.02
CA GLY A 268 -17.59 -31.39 10.94
C GLY A 268 -17.60 -31.99 9.53
N ASP A 269 -17.38 -31.18 8.49
CA ASP A 269 -17.46 -31.63 7.09
C ASP A 269 -16.20 -32.33 6.60
N VAL A 270 -15.08 -32.03 7.26
CA VAL A 270 -13.74 -32.47 6.91
C VAL A 270 -13.07 -33.08 8.13
N ALA A 271 -12.21 -34.06 7.90
CA ALA A 271 -11.36 -34.60 8.94
C ALA A 271 -9.98 -34.92 8.37
N PRO A 272 -8.94 -35.07 9.21
CA PRO A 272 -7.64 -35.53 8.75
C PRO A 272 -7.75 -36.84 7.95
N PRO A 273 -6.91 -37.03 6.91
CA PRO A 273 -6.92 -38.25 6.12
C PRO A 273 -6.59 -39.48 6.98
N ASP A 274 -7.22 -40.59 6.67
CA ASP A 274 -6.79 -41.88 7.21
C ASP A 274 -5.45 -42.25 6.56
N LEU A 275 -4.46 -42.61 7.37
CA LEU A 275 -3.12 -42.99 6.90
C LEU A 275 -3.06 -44.47 6.50
N VAL A 276 -4.05 -45.24 6.92
CA VAL A 276 -4.24 -46.67 6.62
C VAL A 276 -5.71 -46.86 6.29
N ALA A 277 -6.01 -47.40 5.11
CA ALA A 277 -7.37 -47.77 4.74
C ALA A 277 -7.65 -49.25 5.06
N ARG A 278 -8.93 -49.60 5.22
CA ARG A 278 -9.35 -50.99 5.32
C ARG A 278 -8.97 -51.76 4.06
N GLY A 279 -8.26 -52.86 4.23
CA GLY A 279 -7.75 -53.73 3.18
C GLY A 279 -6.32 -53.39 2.72
N ASP A 280 -5.72 -52.30 3.21
CA ASP A 280 -4.36 -51.94 2.82
C ASP A 280 -3.32 -52.91 3.37
N SER A 281 -2.28 -53.17 2.56
CA SER A 281 -1.09 -53.88 2.98
C SER A 281 -0.21 -52.95 3.82
N VAL A 282 -0.13 -53.20 5.12
CA VAL A 282 0.62 -52.40 6.09
C VAL A 282 1.84 -53.13 6.65
N ALA A 283 2.88 -52.38 7.01
CA ALA A 283 4.02 -52.87 7.76
C ALA A 283 3.73 -52.79 9.26
N ILE A 284 3.66 -53.94 9.91
CA ILE A 284 3.56 -54.07 11.36
C ILE A 284 4.98 -54.02 11.92
N VAL A 285 5.27 -52.99 12.70
CA VAL A 285 6.56 -52.78 13.35
C VAL A 285 6.41 -53.03 14.84
N PHE A 286 7.30 -53.84 15.41
CA PHE A 286 7.43 -54.03 16.85
C PHE A 286 8.82 -53.57 17.25
N GLU A 287 8.91 -52.54 18.09
CA GLU A 287 10.19 -51.99 18.55
C GLU A 287 10.24 -52.00 20.08
N THR A 288 11.27 -52.63 20.63
CA THR A 288 11.63 -52.59 22.06
C THR A 288 13.13 -52.37 22.20
N ALA A 289 13.62 -52.14 23.43
CA ALA A 289 15.04 -51.90 23.69
C ALA A 289 15.92 -53.07 23.17
N GLY A 290 16.54 -52.88 22.01
CA GLY A 290 17.45 -53.85 21.37
C GLY A 290 16.81 -54.77 20.31
N VAL A 291 15.50 -54.69 20.04
CA VAL A 291 14.82 -55.56 19.05
C VAL A 291 13.88 -54.74 18.18
N SER A 292 14.03 -54.85 16.85
CA SER A 292 13.09 -54.33 15.85
C SER A 292 12.64 -55.46 14.94
N LEU A 293 11.33 -55.73 14.92
CA LEU A 293 10.71 -56.73 14.07
C LEU A 293 9.74 -56.03 13.11
N SER A 294 9.82 -56.36 11.82
CA SER A 294 8.93 -55.84 10.79
C SER A 294 8.23 -57.00 10.07
N LEU A 295 6.90 -56.95 10.03
CA LEU A 295 6.04 -57.96 9.42
C LEU A 295 5.07 -57.30 8.45
N ARG A 296 4.60 -58.02 7.45
CA ARG A 296 3.52 -57.55 6.56
C ARG A 296 2.16 -58.01 7.07
N GLY A 297 1.19 -57.10 7.08
CA GLY A 297 -0.18 -57.37 7.45
C GLY A 297 -1.18 -56.68 6.53
N ILE A 298 -2.45 -57.03 6.68
CA ILE A 298 -3.57 -56.40 5.99
C ILE A 298 -4.44 -55.72 7.04
N ALA A 299 -4.71 -54.42 6.89
CA ALA A 299 -5.55 -53.68 7.81
C ALA A 299 -7.02 -54.09 7.67
N ASN A 300 -7.70 -54.39 8.77
CA ASN A 300 -9.14 -54.68 8.76
C ASN A 300 -9.99 -53.41 8.95
N GLU A 301 -9.39 -52.34 9.47
CA GLU A 301 -10.04 -51.08 9.81
C GLU A 301 -9.23 -49.89 9.27
N SER A 302 -9.92 -48.80 8.98
CA SER A 302 -9.29 -47.53 8.63
C SER A 302 -8.77 -46.83 9.89
N GLY A 303 -7.63 -46.16 9.80
CA GLY A 303 -7.06 -45.44 10.94
C GLY A 303 -6.27 -44.19 10.54
N ARG A 304 -6.49 -43.14 11.32
CA ARG A 304 -5.66 -41.93 11.35
C ARG A 304 -4.41 -42.14 12.20
N LEU A 305 -3.47 -41.22 12.11
CA LEU A 305 -2.28 -41.19 12.97
C LEU A 305 -2.68 -41.33 14.45
N GLY A 306 -2.08 -42.30 15.16
CA GLY A 306 -2.34 -42.57 16.58
C GLY A 306 -3.61 -43.37 16.89
N ALA A 307 -4.44 -43.71 15.89
CA ALA A 307 -5.60 -44.59 16.11
C ALA A 307 -5.17 -46.06 16.25
N SER A 308 -5.87 -46.80 17.13
CA SER A 308 -5.76 -48.27 17.20
C SER A 308 -6.58 -48.88 16.08
N VAL A 309 -5.97 -49.75 15.28
CA VAL A 309 -6.59 -50.47 14.17
C VAL A 309 -6.30 -51.97 14.30
N SER A 310 -7.31 -52.78 13.96
CA SER A 310 -7.14 -54.22 13.82
C SER A 310 -6.40 -54.56 12.52
N VAL A 311 -5.30 -55.32 12.61
CA VAL A 311 -4.50 -55.76 11.44
C VAL A 311 -4.29 -57.26 11.46
N MET A 312 -4.50 -57.93 10.33
CA MET A 312 -4.26 -59.36 10.15
C MET A 312 -2.85 -59.61 9.60
N ASN A 313 -2.07 -60.46 10.27
CA ASN A 313 -0.77 -60.89 9.77
C ASN A 313 -0.96 -61.75 8.50
N ALA A 314 -0.26 -61.41 7.42
CA ALA A 314 -0.43 -62.10 6.14
C ALA A 314 0.00 -63.58 6.18
N ALA A 315 1.01 -63.91 6.99
CA ALA A 315 1.61 -65.24 7.10
C ALA A 315 0.88 -66.14 8.13
N SER A 316 0.59 -65.61 9.32
CA SER A 316 0.00 -66.41 10.41
C SER A 316 -1.53 -66.33 10.49
N LYS A 317 -2.15 -65.43 9.71
CA LYS A 317 -3.59 -65.13 9.74
C LYS A 317 -4.13 -64.67 11.12
N LYS A 318 -3.25 -64.38 12.08
CA LYS A 318 -3.64 -63.83 13.40
C LYS A 318 -3.99 -62.35 13.28
N VAL A 319 -5.02 -61.94 13.99
CA VAL A 319 -5.43 -60.52 14.12
C VAL A 319 -4.73 -59.89 15.32
N LEU A 320 -4.14 -58.72 15.13
CA LEU A 320 -3.38 -57.96 16.10
C LEU A 320 -3.94 -56.53 16.19
N GLN A 321 -3.96 -55.95 17.39
CA GLN A 321 -4.28 -54.53 17.59
C GLN A 321 -2.99 -53.72 17.49
N ALA A 322 -2.97 -52.75 16.58
CA ALA A 322 -1.79 -51.94 16.28
C ALA A 322 -2.15 -50.45 16.21
N VAL A 323 -1.23 -49.57 16.57
CA VAL A 323 -1.42 -48.12 16.50
C VAL A 323 -0.78 -47.58 15.23
N VAL A 324 -1.52 -46.78 14.45
CA VAL A 324 -1.00 -46.19 13.21
C VAL A 324 0.08 -45.15 13.52
N ILE A 325 1.29 -45.33 12.99
CA ILE A 325 2.43 -44.43 13.24
C ILE A 325 2.85 -43.65 11.99
N ALA A 326 2.58 -44.16 10.79
CA ALA A 326 2.88 -43.50 9.52
C ALA A 326 1.99 -44.08 8.40
N PRO A 327 1.95 -43.47 7.20
CA PRO A 327 1.25 -44.04 6.05
C PRO A 327 1.69 -45.49 5.80
N GLY A 328 0.73 -46.43 5.82
CA GLY A 328 1.00 -47.84 5.63
C GLY A 328 1.85 -48.52 6.72
N ARG A 329 2.06 -47.88 7.88
CA ARG A 329 2.89 -48.43 8.99
C ARG A 329 2.15 -48.35 10.32
N VAL A 330 2.12 -49.49 11.02
CA VAL A 330 1.47 -49.63 12.32
C VAL A 330 2.45 -50.20 13.34
N SER A 331 2.35 -49.78 14.59
CA SER A 331 3.17 -50.26 15.70
C SER A 331 2.38 -51.18 16.61
N VAL A 332 2.95 -52.32 16.96
CA VAL A 332 2.44 -53.23 17.99
C VAL A 332 3.44 -53.19 19.15
N GLY A 333 2.96 -52.92 20.36
CA GLY A 333 3.83 -52.76 21.54
C GLY A 333 3.29 -51.70 22.51
N PRO A 334 3.91 -51.50 23.69
CA PRO A 334 3.59 -50.36 24.54
C PRO A 334 3.86 -49.09 23.73
N VAL A 335 2.87 -48.21 23.62
CA VAL A 335 2.97 -46.94 22.88
C VAL A 335 4.26 -46.22 23.33
N PRO A 336 5.20 -45.89 22.42
CA PRO A 336 6.33 -45.04 22.78
C PRO A 336 5.77 -43.70 23.22
N GLN A 337 5.90 -43.38 24.52
CA GLN A 337 5.57 -42.03 24.99
C GLN A 337 6.50 -41.04 24.29
N PRO A 338 5.99 -39.92 23.73
CA PRO A 338 6.85 -38.90 23.15
C PRO A 338 7.79 -38.39 24.24
N GLN A 339 9.09 -38.67 24.08
CA GLN A 339 10.12 -38.16 24.98
C GLN A 339 10.13 -36.64 24.87
N PRO A 340 9.98 -35.89 25.98
CA PRO A 340 10.12 -34.44 25.95
C PRO A 340 11.55 -34.11 25.51
N ILE A 341 11.64 -33.30 24.44
CA ILE A 341 12.89 -32.71 23.96
C ILE A 341 13.44 -31.85 25.12
N LEU A 342 14.42 -32.39 25.84
CA LEU A 342 15.21 -31.61 26.78
C LEU A 342 15.95 -30.56 25.95
N GLN A 343 15.43 -29.33 25.96
CA GLN A 343 16.20 -28.16 25.54
C GLN A 343 17.44 -28.12 26.43
N ALA A 344 18.58 -28.47 25.85
CA ALA A 344 19.87 -28.24 26.44
C ALA A 344 20.06 -26.72 26.57
N SER A 345 19.66 -26.18 27.72
CA SER A 345 20.08 -24.87 28.19
C SER A 345 21.57 -24.99 28.50
N ALA A 346 22.40 -24.56 27.55
CA ALA A 346 23.82 -24.32 27.80
C ALA A 346 23.95 -23.11 28.74
N ALA A 347 24.10 -23.44 30.02
CA ALA A 347 25.04 -22.96 31.04
C ALA A 347 25.41 -21.43 31.15
N PRO A 348 25.73 -20.97 32.38
CA PRO A 348 25.73 -19.57 32.81
C PRO A 348 26.97 -18.75 32.47
#